data_AF-A0A0M3IBB0-F1
#
_entry.id   AF-A0A0M3IBB0-F1
#
_cell.length_a   1.000
_cell.length_b   1.000
_cell.length_c   1.000
_cell.angle_alpha   90.00
_cell.angle_beta   90.00
_cell.angle_gamma   90.00
#
_symmetry.space_group_name_H-M   'P 1'
#
loop_
_entity.id
_entity.type
_entity.pdbx_description
1 polymer ?
#
loop_
_entity_poly.entity_id
_entity_poly.type
_entity_poly.pdbx_seq_one_letter_code
_entity_poly.pdbx_strand_id
1 'polypeptide(L)'
;VIAVISVFFLIAAILVFCLKTHPGLRVAEIDDIVTNNTLRQIRSPGFVYKYRTEAIGVDKKNSKPHSGFFVIETICNIWFTIEMTIRFICCPSKIKYFKAPVNVIDLVATLTFYVDLLLTTFGATSELEFFSIIRIMRLFKLTQHSSGLKILMHTFRASAKELMLLVFFLVLGIVVFASLVYYAERIEVNPDNQFQSIPLGLWWAVRFSSSYLFYQHSFFFHI
;
A
#
# COMPACT_ATOMS: atom_id res chain seq x y z
N VAL A 1 -5.25 -17.25 -25.09
CA VAL A 1 -6.14 -16.08 -25.29
C VAL A 1 -6.70 -15.57 -23.96
N ILE A 2 -7.52 -16.34 -23.23
CA ILE A 2 -8.14 -15.90 -21.95
C ILE A 2 -7.11 -15.42 -20.91
N ALA A 3 -5.99 -16.13 -20.78
CA ALA A 3 -4.91 -15.73 -19.86
C ALA A 3 -4.26 -14.40 -20.25
N VAL A 4 -4.08 -14.13 -21.54
CA VAL A 4 -3.48 -12.89 -22.05
C VAL A 4 -4.40 -11.71 -21.78
N ILE A 5 -5.71 -11.89 -22.01
CA ILE A 5 -6.72 -10.87 -21.72
C ILE A 5 -6.77 -10.56 -20.22
N SER A 6 -6.69 -11.59 -19.37
CA SER A 6 -6.71 -11.41 -17.91
C SER A 6 -5.47 -10.69 -17.39
N VAL A 7 -4.30 -10.93 -17.99
CA VAL A 7 -3.07 -10.17 -17.70
C VAL A 7 -3.20 -8.71 -18.11
N PHE A 8 -3.80 -8.42 -19.25
CA PHE A 8 -4.05 -7.05 -19.69
C PHE A 8 -4.92 -6.27 -18.70
N PHE A 9 -6.08 -6.83 -18.31
CA PHE A 9 -6.96 -6.20 -17.30
C PHE A 9 -6.28 -6.03 -15.94
N LEU A 10 -5.38 -6.95 -15.58
CA LEU A 10 -4.58 -6.84 -14.36
C LEU A 10 -3.59 -5.69 -14.42
N ILE A 11 -2.84 -5.55 -15.52
CA ILE A 11 -1.93 -4.42 -15.71
C ILE A 11 -2.70 -3.10 -15.69
N ALA A 12 -3.86 -3.03 -16.37
CA ALA A 12 -4.72 -1.85 -16.35
C ALA A 12 -5.18 -1.50 -14.93
N ALA A 13 -5.63 -2.47 -14.13
CA ALA A 13 -6.05 -2.24 -12.75
C ALA A 13 -4.91 -1.77 -11.83
N ILE A 14 -3.68 -2.20 -12.09
CA ILE A 14 -2.48 -1.78 -11.37
C ILE A 14 -2.09 -0.36 -11.76
N LEU A 15 -2.05 -0.06 -13.07
CA LEU A 15 -1.77 1.28 -13.57
C LEU A 15 -2.78 2.29 -13.02
N VAL A 16 -4.07 1.96 -13.02
CA VAL A 16 -5.12 2.79 -12.40
C VAL A 16 -4.87 3.01 -10.91
N PHE A 17 -4.43 1.99 -10.17
CA PHE A 17 -4.09 2.13 -8.75
C PHE A 17 -2.87 3.04 -8.51
N CYS A 18 -1.82 2.87 -9.32
CA CYS A 18 -0.63 3.73 -9.27
C CYS A 18 -1.00 5.19 -9.60
N LEU A 19 -1.82 5.41 -10.62
CA LEU A 19 -2.30 6.74 -11.03
C LEU A 19 -3.18 7.37 -9.95
N LYS A 20 -4.01 6.60 -9.25
CA LYS A 20 -4.85 7.06 -8.14
C LYS A 20 -4.03 7.54 -6.94
N THR A 21 -2.81 7.03 -6.78
CA THR A 21 -1.88 7.43 -5.71
C THR A 21 -1.02 8.63 -6.11
N HIS A 22 -0.95 8.97 -7.41
CA HIS A 22 -0.10 10.06 -7.89
C HIS A 22 -0.68 11.44 -7.49
N PRO A 23 0.10 12.29 -6.79
CA PRO A 23 -0.39 13.58 -6.27
C PRO A 23 -0.77 14.59 -7.37
N GLY A 24 -0.22 14.44 -8.58
CA GLY A 24 -0.52 15.32 -9.72
C GLY A 24 -1.84 15.03 -10.45
N LEU A 25 -2.54 13.93 -10.13
CA LEU A 25 -3.82 13.55 -10.75
C LEU A 25 -5.02 13.69 -9.80
N ARG A 26 -4.77 14.19 -8.59
CA ARG A 26 -5.78 14.57 -7.60
C ARG A 26 -6.29 15.96 -7.93
N VAL A 27 -7.45 16.05 -8.57
CA VAL A 27 -8.13 17.32 -8.82
C VAL A 27 -8.60 17.87 -7.47
N ALA A 28 -8.07 19.02 -7.07
CA ALA A 28 -8.62 19.75 -5.92
C ALA A 28 -10.03 20.21 -6.29
N GLU A 29 -11.04 19.70 -5.59
CA GLU A 29 -12.40 20.22 -5.70
C GLU A 29 -12.40 21.60 -5.02
N ILE A 30 -12.86 22.63 -5.74
CA ILE A 30 -13.14 23.93 -5.16
C ILE A 30 -14.48 23.74 -4.43
N ASP A 31 -14.43 23.41 -3.14
CA ASP A 31 -15.62 23.52 -2.31
C ASP A 31 -15.89 25.02 -2.09
N ASP A 32 -17.02 25.50 -2.59
CA ASP A 32 -17.57 26.79 -2.16
C ASP A 32 -17.85 26.70 -0.66
N ILE A 33 -16.90 27.17 0.14
CA ILE A 33 -17.12 27.41 1.56
C ILE A 33 -18.18 28.52 1.63
N VAL A 34 -19.45 28.12 1.62
CA VAL A 34 -20.54 28.91 2.20
C VAL A 34 -20.19 29.05 3.68
N THR A 35 -19.41 30.09 3.95
CA THR A 35 -18.97 30.47 5.27
C THR A 35 -20.20 30.88 6.05
N ASN A 36 -20.78 29.95 6.80
CA ASN A 36 -21.78 30.20 7.84
C ASN A 36 -21.15 30.89 9.07
N ASN A 37 -20.10 31.70 8.87
CA ASN A 37 -19.38 32.42 9.90
C ASN A 37 -19.20 33.90 9.52
N THR A 38 -20.31 34.60 9.31
CA THR A 38 -20.38 36.05 9.58
C THR A 38 -21.68 36.40 10.31
N LEU A 39 -21.85 35.88 11.52
CA LEU A 39 -22.55 36.64 12.56
C LEU A 39 -21.55 37.13 13.61
N ARG A 40 -20.55 37.89 13.17
CA ARG A 40 -20.10 39.00 14.02
C ARG A 40 -21.23 40.01 14.01
N GLN A 41 -22.16 39.82 14.94
CA GLN A 41 -23.25 40.74 15.22
C GLN A 41 -22.66 42.05 15.77
N ILE A 42 -22.28 42.96 14.85
CA ILE A 42 -22.02 44.35 15.21
C ILE A 42 -23.39 44.99 15.39
N ARG A 43 -23.70 45.32 16.64
CA ARG A 43 -24.93 45.98 17.08
C ARG A 43 -24.96 47.42 16.58
N SER A 44 -25.59 47.67 15.44
CA SER A 44 -26.00 49.02 15.01
C SER A 44 -27.36 48.98 14.29
N PRO A 45 -28.31 49.89 14.61
CA PRO A 45 -29.62 49.92 13.99
C PRO A 45 -29.57 50.73 12.68
N GLY A 46 -29.90 50.11 11.57
CA GLY A 46 -30.16 50.81 10.31
C GLY A 46 -29.37 50.28 9.12
N PHE A 47 -30.13 49.78 8.13
CA PHE A 47 -29.75 49.51 6.75
C PHE A 47 -28.57 48.54 6.49
N VAL A 48 -28.90 47.32 6.05
CA VAL A 48 -27.94 46.27 5.66
C VAL A 48 -27.68 46.30 4.15
N TYR A 49 -26.53 46.80 3.72
CA TYR A 49 -25.99 46.51 2.38
C TYR A 49 -25.07 45.28 2.48
N LYS A 50 -25.45 44.17 1.85
CA LYS A 50 -24.72 42.89 1.90
C LYS A 50 -23.75 42.80 0.72
N TYR A 51 -22.53 43.32 0.89
CA TYR A 51 -21.43 43.06 -0.05
C TYR A 51 -20.81 41.69 0.26
N ARG A 52 -20.83 40.77 -0.72
CA ARG A 52 -20.24 39.42 -0.62
C ARG A 52 -18.79 39.47 -1.12
N THR A 53 -17.83 39.25 -0.23
CA THR A 53 -16.43 39.01 -0.61
C THR A 53 -16.20 37.50 -0.64
N GLU A 54 -16.05 36.92 -1.83
CA GLU A 54 -15.77 35.49 -2.01
C GLU A 54 -14.27 35.24 -1.79
N ALA A 55 -13.92 34.68 -0.63
CA ALA A 55 -12.61 34.10 -0.42
C ALA A 55 -12.70 32.60 -0.75
N ILE A 56 -12.18 32.23 -1.93
CA ILE A 56 -12.11 30.86 -2.43
C ILE A 56 -11.07 30.08 -1.60
N GLY A 57 -11.54 29.28 -0.64
CA GLY A 57 -10.70 28.35 0.12
C GLY A 57 -10.63 27.00 -0.58
N VAL A 58 -9.49 26.67 -1.19
CA VAL A 58 -9.27 25.36 -1.83
C VAL A 58 -8.95 24.32 -0.75
N ASP A 59 -9.96 23.53 -0.36
CA ASP A 59 -9.78 22.45 0.62
C ASP A 59 -9.14 21.21 -0.05
N LYS A 60 -7.82 21.07 0.13
CA LYS A 60 -6.98 20.05 -0.51
C LYS A 60 -7.23 18.62 0.02
N LYS A 61 -8.15 18.43 0.98
CA LYS A 61 -8.39 17.16 1.67
C LYS A 61 -9.46 16.26 1.03
N ASN A 62 -10.34 16.79 0.17
CA ASN A 62 -11.43 16.02 -0.45
C ASN A 62 -11.24 15.83 -1.97
N SER A 63 -10.02 15.56 -2.42
CA SER A 63 -9.79 15.25 -3.84
C SER A 63 -10.32 13.85 -4.17
N LYS A 64 -11.55 13.80 -4.72
CA LYS A 64 -12.15 12.58 -5.26
C LYS A 64 -11.40 12.19 -6.55
N PRO A 65 -11.04 10.90 -6.73
CA PRO A 65 -10.40 10.45 -7.96
C PRO A 65 -11.32 10.67 -9.17
N HIS A 66 -10.75 11.04 -10.32
CA HIS A 66 -11.49 11.22 -11.58
C HIS A 66 -12.43 10.03 -11.84
N SER A 67 -13.69 10.28 -12.17
CA SER A 67 -14.74 9.26 -12.34
C SER A 67 -14.34 8.13 -13.30
N GLY A 68 -13.54 8.46 -14.32
CA GLY A 68 -12.95 7.48 -15.24
C GLY A 68 -12.13 6.35 -14.59
N PHE A 69 -11.38 6.62 -13.51
CA PHE A 69 -10.62 5.59 -12.81
C PHE A 69 -11.52 4.58 -12.11
N PHE A 70 -12.64 5.06 -11.57
CA PHE A 70 -13.64 4.20 -10.94
C PHE A 70 -14.33 3.28 -11.97
N VAL A 71 -14.65 3.81 -13.16
CA VAL A 71 -15.24 3.01 -14.25
C VAL A 71 -14.28 1.91 -14.71
N ILE A 72 -13.01 2.25 -14.96
CA ILE A 72 -12.01 1.26 -15.40
C ILE A 72 -11.79 0.19 -14.32
N GLU A 73 -11.68 0.60 -13.06
CA GLU A 73 -11.55 -0.33 -11.93
C GLU A 73 -12.75 -1.27 -11.84
N THR A 74 -13.97 -0.76 -12.01
CA THR A 74 -15.19 -1.56 -12.01
C THR A 74 -15.22 -2.58 -13.14
N ILE A 75 -14.87 -2.17 -14.37
CA ILE A 75 -14.80 -3.07 -15.53
C ILE A 75 -13.77 -4.18 -15.31
N CYS A 76 -12.58 -3.85 -14.81
CA CYS A 76 -11.54 -4.82 -14.51
C CYS A 76 -12.01 -5.84 -13.45
N ASN A 77 -12.70 -5.37 -12.40
CA ASN A 77 -13.20 -6.24 -11.34
C ASN A 77 -14.32 -7.15 -11.82
N ILE A 78 -15.23 -6.67 -12.68
CA ILE A 78 -16.26 -7.51 -13.32
C ILE A 78 -15.60 -8.64 -14.11
N TRP A 79 -14.55 -8.34 -14.90
CA TRP A 79 -13.81 -9.36 -15.64
C TRP A 79 -13.21 -10.43 -14.71
N PHE A 80 -12.60 -10.03 -13.59
CA PHE A 80 -12.05 -10.97 -12.62
C PHE A 80 -13.12 -11.83 -11.94
N THR A 81 -14.29 -11.26 -11.65
CA THR A 81 -15.41 -12.02 -11.09
C THR A 81 -15.91 -13.07 -12.08
N ILE A 82 -16.00 -12.74 -13.37
CA ILE A 82 -16.38 -13.69 -14.43
C ILE A 82 -15.34 -14.82 -14.52
N GLU A 83 -14.05 -14.46 -14.59
CA GLU A 83 -12.95 -15.43 -14.65
C GLU A 83 -12.98 -16.40 -13.46
N MET A 84 -13.18 -15.86 -12.25
CA MET A 84 -13.28 -16.64 -11.01
C MET A 84 -14.51 -17.56 -11.01
N THR A 85 -15.65 -17.05 -11.45
CA THR A 85 -16.92 -17.81 -11.51
C THR A 85 -16.83 -18.97 -12.50
N ILE A 86 -16.28 -18.74 -13.69
CA ILE A 86 -16.06 -19.79 -14.69
C ILE A 86 -15.15 -20.88 -14.13
N ARG A 87 -14.02 -20.50 -13.51
CA ARG A 87 -13.10 -21.46 -12.88
C ARG A 87 -13.77 -22.28 -11.79
N PHE A 88 -14.63 -21.64 -11.00
CA PHE A 88 -15.37 -22.31 -9.93
C PHE A 88 -16.37 -23.34 -10.47
N ILE A 89 -17.12 -22.99 -11.52
CA ILE A 89 -18.11 -23.88 -12.16
C ILE A 89 -17.43 -25.06 -12.86
N CYS A 90 -16.32 -24.82 -13.56
CA CYS A 90 -15.60 -25.86 -14.28
C CYS A 90 -14.80 -26.82 -13.37
N CYS A 91 -14.72 -26.54 -12.05
CA CYS A 91 -13.88 -27.36 -11.17
C CYS A 91 -14.63 -28.58 -10.62
N PRO A 92 -14.11 -29.80 -10.79
CA PRO A 92 -14.79 -31.03 -10.33
C PRO A 92 -14.83 -31.17 -8.80
N SER A 93 -13.95 -30.47 -8.05
CA SER A 93 -13.94 -30.52 -6.58
C SER A 93 -13.71 -29.13 -5.95
N LYS A 94 -14.79 -28.54 -5.43
CA LYS A 94 -14.81 -27.18 -4.86
C LYS A 94 -13.88 -27.01 -3.66
N ILE A 95 -13.77 -28.03 -2.80
CA ILE A 95 -12.92 -27.99 -1.59
C ILE A 95 -11.44 -27.95 -1.95
N LYS A 96 -11.02 -28.77 -2.93
CA LYS A 96 -9.63 -28.78 -3.41
C LYS A 96 -9.27 -27.47 -4.11
N TYR A 97 -10.25 -26.88 -4.81
CA TYR A 97 -10.10 -25.58 -5.45
C TYR A 97 -9.82 -24.46 -4.42
N PHE A 98 -10.57 -24.39 -3.32
CA PHE A 98 -10.33 -23.40 -2.26
C PHE A 98 -9.08 -23.66 -1.43
N LYS A 99 -8.59 -24.90 -1.36
CA LYS A 99 -7.36 -25.22 -0.64
C LYS A 99 -6.09 -24.80 -1.41
N ALA A 100 -6.20 -24.51 -2.71
CA ALA A 100 -5.08 -24.05 -3.51
C ALA A 100 -4.74 -22.58 -3.17
N PRO A 101 -3.53 -22.26 -2.70
CA PRO A 101 -3.18 -20.92 -2.22
C PRO A 101 -3.35 -19.85 -3.30
N VAL A 102 -3.07 -20.19 -4.56
CA VAL A 102 -3.26 -19.29 -5.71
C VAL A 102 -4.72 -18.90 -5.93
N ASN A 103 -5.67 -19.79 -5.63
CA ASN A 103 -7.10 -19.51 -5.79
C ASN A 103 -7.67 -18.73 -4.58
N VAL A 104 -7.11 -18.95 -3.39
CA VAL A 104 -7.44 -18.14 -2.20
C VAL A 104 -7.02 -16.69 -2.44
N ILE A 105 -5.83 -16.47 -3.00
CA ILE A 105 -5.35 -15.13 -3.36
C ILE A 105 -6.29 -14.47 -4.37
N ASP A 106 -6.72 -15.19 -5.41
CA ASP A 106 -7.69 -14.70 -6.41
C ASP A 106 -9.04 -14.32 -5.75
N LEU A 107 -9.55 -15.17 -4.85
CA LEU A 107 -10.77 -14.89 -4.10
C LEU A 107 -10.66 -13.64 -3.22
N VAL A 108 -9.60 -13.52 -2.42
CA VAL A 108 -9.40 -12.39 -1.52
C VAL A 108 -9.24 -11.10 -2.31
N ALA A 109 -8.51 -11.14 -3.43
CA ALA A 109 -8.34 -10.01 -4.33
C ALA A 109 -9.67 -9.52 -4.90
N THR A 110 -10.52 -10.41 -5.40
CA THR A 110 -11.86 -10.06 -5.90
C THR A 110 -12.78 -9.57 -4.77
N LEU A 111 -12.76 -10.24 -3.61
CA LEU A 111 -13.60 -9.89 -2.46
C LEU A 111 -13.33 -8.47 -1.93
N THR A 112 -12.08 -8.03 -1.97
CA THR A 112 -11.67 -6.71 -1.47
C THR A 112 -12.45 -5.57 -2.13
N PHE A 113 -12.73 -5.66 -3.44
CA PHE A 113 -13.51 -4.63 -4.14
C PHE A 113 -14.98 -4.62 -3.69
N TYR A 114 -15.58 -5.79 -3.49
CA TYR A 114 -16.95 -5.87 -3.02
C TYR A 114 -17.08 -5.33 -1.59
N VAL A 115 -16.09 -5.56 -0.74
CA VAL A 115 -16.04 -4.98 0.60
C VAL A 115 -15.92 -3.44 0.53
N ASP A 116 -15.05 -2.90 -0.32
CA ASP A 116 -14.90 -1.45 -0.54
C ASP A 116 -16.23 -0.80 -1.02
N LEU A 117 -16.91 -1.45 -1.96
CA LEU A 117 -18.21 -1.00 -2.47
C LEU A 117 -19.30 -1.04 -1.39
N LEU A 118 -19.36 -2.12 -0.61
CA LEU A 118 -20.33 -2.27 0.48
C LEU A 118 -20.11 -1.22 1.56
N LEU A 119 -18.87 -1.05 2.05
CA LEU A 119 -18.54 -0.06 3.09
C LEU A 119 -18.85 1.38 2.65
N THR A 120 -18.58 1.70 1.38
CA THR A 120 -18.94 3.00 0.79
C THR A 120 -20.46 3.19 0.76
N THR A 121 -21.23 2.14 0.46
CA THR A 121 -22.70 2.19 0.43
C THR A 121 -23.30 2.36 1.83
N PHE A 122 -22.70 1.73 2.84
CA PHE A 122 -23.14 1.82 4.24
C PHE A 122 -22.62 3.06 4.98
N GLY A 123 -21.82 3.91 4.33
CA GLY A 123 -21.31 5.16 4.92
C GLY A 123 -20.18 4.98 5.94
N ALA A 124 -19.57 3.79 6.02
CA ALA A 124 -18.47 3.48 6.94
C ALA A 124 -17.11 3.79 6.30
N THR A 125 -16.76 5.08 6.21
CA THR A 125 -15.56 5.54 5.49
C THR A 125 -14.27 5.44 6.30
N SER A 126 -14.35 5.34 7.63
CA SER A 126 -13.21 5.33 8.54
C SER A 126 -12.37 4.04 8.53
N GLU A 127 -12.90 2.93 8.01
CA GLU A 127 -12.19 1.65 7.94
C GLU A 127 -11.51 1.38 6.58
N LEU A 128 -11.78 2.24 5.59
CA LEU A 128 -11.33 2.05 4.20
C LEU A 128 -9.80 2.10 4.02
N GLU A 129 -9.08 2.72 4.94
CA GLU A 129 -7.62 2.80 4.88
C GLU A 129 -6.97 1.42 5.05
N PHE A 130 -7.46 0.60 5.98
CA PHE A 130 -6.96 -0.77 6.18
C PHE A 130 -7.33 -1.69 5.01
N PHE A 131 -8.54 -1.57 4.48
CA PHE A 131 -8.99 -2.35 3.31
C PHE A 131 -8.25 -1.97 2.02
N SER A 132 -7.72 -0.76 1.93
CA SER A 132 -6.90 -0.32 0.79
C SER A 132 -5.59 -1.10 0.65
N ILE A 133 -4.98 -1.55 1.75
CA ILE A 133 -3.79 -2.43 1.71
C ILE A 133 -4.17 -3.79 1.11
N ILE A 134 -5.37 -4.30 1.40
CA ILE A 134 -5.84 -5.57 0.83
C ILE A 134 -5.98 -5.45 -0.70
N ARG A 135 -6.23 -4.25 -1.23
CA ARG A 135 -6.27 -4.00 -2.68
C ARG A 135 -4.92 -4.28 -3.34
N ILE A 136 -3.81 -4.09 -2.62
CA ILE A 136 -2.45 -4.42 -3.08
C ILE A 136 -2.32 -5.94 -3.27
N MET A 137 -3.05 -6.76 -2.52
CA MET A 137 -3.00 -8.22 -2.66
C MET A 137 -3.41 -8.71 -4.05
N ARG A 138 -4.22 -7.94 -4.80
CA ARG A 138 -4.54 -8.27 -6.20
C ARG A 138 -3.31 -8.27 -7.11
N LEU A 139 -2.21 -7.60 -6.74
CA LEU A 139 -0.92 -7.71 -7.44
C LEU A 139 -0.39 -9.15 -7.41
N PHE A 140 -0.65 -9.91 -6.34
CA PHE A 140 -0.25 -11.31 -6.27
C PHE A 140 -1.00 -12.20 -7.25
N LYS A 141 -2.12 -11.76 -7.86
CA LYS A 141 -2.74 -12.46 -8.99
C LYS A 141 -1.77 -12.59 -10.18
N LEU A 142 -0.77 -11.70 -10.31
CA LEU A 142 0.31 -11.82 -11.30
C LEU A 142 1.08 -13.14 -11.15
N THR A 143 1.20 -13.66 -9.91
CA THR A 143 1.87 -14.94 -9.63
C THR A 143 1.17 -16.11 -10.33
N GLN A 144 -0.14 -16.02 -10.60
CA GLN A 144 -0.87 -17.08 -11.29
C GLN A 144 -0.60 -17.11 -12.79
N HIS A 145 -0.29 -15.95 -13.39
CA HIS A 145 -0.07 -15.82 -14.82
C HIS A 145 1.42 -15.94 -15.20
N SER A 146 2.34 -15.58 -14.30
CA SER A 146 3.77 -15.72 -14.51
C SER A 146 4.28 -17.07 -14.00
N SER A 147 4.74 -17.93 -14.91
CA SER A 147 5.42 -19.17 -14.56
C SER A 147 6.67 -18.93 -13.72
N GLY A 148 7.39 -17.82 -13.95
CA GLY A 148 8.58 -17.45 -13.17
C GLY A 148 8.29 -17.20 -11.69
N LEU A 149 7.18 -16.52 -11.37
CA LEU A 149 6.79 -16.27 -9.98
C LEU A 149 6.36 -17.55 -9.26
N LYS A 150 5.73 -18.50 -9.98
CA LYS A 150 5.41 -19.82 -9.41
C LYS A 150 6.67 -20.60 -9.09
N ILE A 151 7.64 -20.62 -10.01
CA ILE A 151 8.93 -21.28 -9.80
C ILE A 151 9.62 -20.65 -8.59
N LEU A 152 9.68 -19.32 -8.52
CA LEU A 152 10.24 -18.62 -7.36
C LEU A 152 9.56 -19.02 -6.06
N MET A 153 8.22 -19.08 -6.03
CA MET A 153 7.46 -19.51 -4.85
C MET A 153 7.78 -20.96 -4.48
N HIS A 154 7.92 -21.86 -5.46
CA HIS A 154 8.29 -23.25 -5.23
C HIS A 154 9.72 -23.37 -4.69
N THR A 155 10.68 -22.67 -5.28
CA THR A 155 12.08 -22.62 -4.82
C THR A 155 12.17 -22.03 -3.41
N PHE A 156 11.48 -20.92 -3.16
CA PHE A 156 11.41 -20.30 -1.84
C PHE A 156 10.84 -21.28 -0.81
N ARG A 157 9.75 -21.98 -1.15
CA ARG A 157 9.13 -22.96 -0.26
C ARG A 157 10.04 -24.16 0.00
N ALA A 158 10.80 -24.61 -0.99
CA ALA A 158 11.77 -25.70 -0.83
C ALA A 158 12.91 -25.30 0.10
N SER A 159 13.47 -24.10 -0.08
CA SER A 159 14.56 -23.56 0.72
C SER A 159 14.12 -22.87 2.01
N ALA A 160 12.81 -22.78 2.29
CA ALA A 160 12.27 -22.04 3.43
C ALA A 160 12.81 -22.53 4.78
N LYS A 161 13.01 -23.85 4.92
CA LYS A 161 13.57 -24.43 6.15
C LYS A 161 15.01 -23.98 6.38
N GLU A 162 15.84 -24.00 5.33
CA GLU A 162 17.24 -23.57 5.39
C GLU A 162 17.32 -22.05 5.62
N LEU A 163 16.49 -21.28 4.94
CA LEU A 163 16.40 -19.83 5.11
C LEU A 163 15.97 -19.44 6.53
N MET A 164 14.97 -20.12 7.10
CA MET A 164 14.51 -19.86 8.47
C MET A 164 15.63 -20.09 9.48
N LEU A 165 16.41 -21.15 9.31
CA LEU A 165 17.55 -21.47 10.17
C LEU A 165 18.69 -20.46 10.01
N LEU A 166 18.97 -20.00 8.79
CA LEU A 166 19.92 -18.91 8.54
C LEU A 166 19.49 -17.61 9.24
N VAL A 167 18.23 -17.22 9.09
CA VAL A 167 17.68 -16.01 9.73
C VAL A 167 17.73 -16.12 11.26
N PHE A 168 17.49 -17.31 11.81
CA PHE A 168 17.62 -17.57 13.25
C PHE A 168 19.05 -17.29 13.75
N PHE A 169 20.07 -17.82 13.08
CA PHE A 169 21.47 -17.54 13.43
C PHE A 169 21.85 -16.08 13.25
N LEU A 170 21.32 -15.43 12.21
CA LEU A 170 21.55 -14.01 11.97
C LEU A 170 20.97 -13.14 13.09
N VAL A 171 19.75 -13.41 13.54
CA VAL A 171 19.13 -12.70 14.67
C VAL A 171 19.90 -12.95 15.96
N LEU A 172 20.27 -14.20 16.26
CA LEU A 172 21.10 -14.53 17.42
C LEU A 172 22.44 -13.76 17.39
N GLY A 173 23.10 -13.73 16.22
CA GLY A 173 24.33 -12.97 16.03
C GLY A 173 24.13 -11.49 16.32
N ILE A 174 23.09 -10.87 15.74
CA ILE A 174 22.76 -9.46 16.00
C ILE A 174 22.55 -9.19 17.49
N VAL A 175 21.82 -10.05 18.20
CA VAL A 175 21.57 -9.88 19.65
C VAL A 175 22.86 -9.97 20.45
N VAL A 176 23.73 -10.94 20.15
CA VAL A 176 25.02 -11.08 20.85
C VAL A 176 25.94 -9.89 20.57
N PHE A 177 26.11 -9.49 19.31
CA PHE A 177 26.95 -8.35 18.95
C PHE A 177 26.41 -7.04 19.52
N ALA A 178 25.10 -6.82 19.48
CA ALA A 178 24.49 -5.64 20.09
C ALA A 178 24.66 -5.62 21.62
N SER A 179 24.65 -6.77 22.29
CA SER A 179 24.91 -6.87 23.73
C SER A 179 26.38 -6.56 24.06
N LEU A 180 27.32 -7.01 23.23
CA LEU A 180 28.75 -6.69 23.37
C LEU A 180 29.02 -5.21 23.17
N VAL A 181 28.46 -4.60 22.11
CA VAL A 181 28.58 -3.16 21.85
C VAL A 181 27.94 -2.35 22.97
N TYR A 182 26.74 -2.74 23.43
CA TYR A 182 26.08 -2.10 24.57
C TYR A 182 26.94 -2.14 25.83
N TYR A 183 27.61 -3.26 26.11
CA TYR A 183 28.50 -3.39 27.26
C TYR A 183 29.79 -2.57 27.07
N ALA A 184 30.37 -2.57 25.87
CA ALA A 184 31.56 -1.79 25.55
C ALA A 184 31.33 -0.28 25.68
N GLU A 185 30.19 0.22 25.21
CA GLU A 185 29.84 1.65 25.25
C GLU A 185 29.43 2.12 26.65
N ARG A 186 29.11 1.21 27.57
CA ARG A 186 28.87 1.52 28.99
C ARG A 186 30.14 1.61 29.81
N ILE A 187 31.28 1.18 29.27
CA ILE A 187 32.60 1.29 29.93
C ILE A 187 33.18 2.70 29.74
N GLU A 188 32.80 3.43 28.68
CA GLU A 188 33.17 4.83 28.47
C GLU A 188 31.99 5.77 28.75
N VAL A 189 32.18 6.79 29.60
CA VAL A 189 31.13 7.78 29.90
C VAL A 189 31.09 8.80 28.76
N ASN A 190 30.35 8.49 27.69
CA ASN A 190 30.16 9.38 26.56
C ASN A 190 28.79 10.12 26.66
N PRO A 191 28.74 11.47 26.64
CA PRO A 191 27.49 12.24 26.72
C PRO A 191 26.55 12.05 25.50
N ASP A 192 27.09 11.74 24.33
CA ASP A 192 26.35 11.60 23.05
C ASP A 192 26.07 10.13 22.70
N ASN A 193 25.43 9.41 23.61
CA ASN A 193 25.19 7.97 23.47
C ASN A 193 24.07 7.68 22.45
N GLN A 194 24.43 7.23 21.25
CA GLN A 194 23.50 7.00 20.13
C GLN A 194 22.87 5.60 20.13
N PHE A 195 23.38 4.69 20.96
CA PHE A 195 22.92 3.30 21.07
C PHE A 195 22.08 3.07 22.32
N GLN A 196 20.93 3.75 22.41
CA GLN A 196 20.00 3.58 23.54
C GLN A 196 19.26 2.24 23.53
N SER A 197 19.19 1.52 22.41
CA SER A 197 18.50 0.23 22.33
C SER A 197 19.00 -0.65 21.16
N ILE A 198 19.06 -1.96 21.37
CA ILE A 198 19.42 -2.98 20.36
C ILE A 198 18.64 -2.84 19.02
N PRO A 199 17.32 -2.57 19.01
CA PRO A 199 16.56 -2.38 17.77
C PRO A 199 16.94 -1.10 17.00
N LEU A 200 17.42 -0.07 17.70
CA LEU A 200 17.84 1.20 17.09
C LEU A 200 19.17 1.04 16.34
N GLY A 201 20.10 0.25 16.90
CA GLY A 201 21.34 -0.14 16.22
C GLY A 201 21.10 -0.98 14.96
N LEU A 202 20.06 -1.82 14.97
CA LEU A 202 19.64 -2.63 13.82
C LEU A 202 19.19 -1.76 12.63
N TRP A 203 18.40 -0.72 12.89
CA TRP A 203 17.99 0.27 11.88
C TRP A 203 19.18 1.09 11.36
N TRP A 204 20.13 1.44 12.24
CA TRP A 204 21.35 2.14 11.86
C TRP A 204 22.24 1.27 10.95
N ALA A 205 22.43 -0.02 11.26
CA ALA A 205 23.19 -0.96 10.45
C ALA A 205 22.59 -1.20 9.05
N VAL A 206 21.26 -1.29 8.93
CA VAL A 206 20.57 -1.41 7.63
C VAL A 206 20.78 -0.17 6.78
N ARG A 207 20.65 1.02 7.39
CA ARG A 207 20.88 2.30 6.71
C ARG A 207 22.34 2.42 6.27
N PHE A 208 23.28 2.07 7.14
CA PHE A 208 24.71 2.09 6.84
C PHE A 208 25.06 1.11 5.71
N SER A 209 24.60 -0.14 5.75
CA SER A 209 24.84 -1.12 4.68
C SER A 209 24.27 -0.68 3.33
N SER A 210 23.15 0.04 3.30
CA SER A 210 22.56 0.60 2.07
C SER A 210 23.27 1.87 1.60
N SER A 211 23.76 2.71 2.51
CA SER A 211 24.52 3.92 2.20
C SER A 211 25.95 3.63 1.71
N TYR A 212 26.58 2.55 2.16
CA TYR A 212 27.90 2.12 1.67
C TYR A 212 27.86 1.66 0.22
N LEU A 213 26.75 1.06 -0.23
CA LEU A 213 26.57 0.74 -1.65
C LEU A 213 26.49 2.00 -2.53
N PHE A 214 25.94 3.09 -2.01
CA PHE A 214 25.86 4.37 -2.70
C PHE A 214 27.19 5.14 -2.69
N TYR A 215 27.92 5.10 -1.57
CA TYR A 215 29.25 5.71 -1.46
C TYR A 215 30.30 5.00 -2.32
N GLN A 216 30.25 3.67 -2.41
CA GLN A 216 31.21 2.91 -3.21
C GLN A 216 30.97 3.07 -4.73
N HIS A 217 29.73 3.30 -5.16
CA HIS A 217 29.41 3.61 -6.56
C HIS A 217 29.75 5.06 -6.95
N SER A 218 29.66 6.01 -6.01
CA SER A 218 30.16 7.39 -6.23
C SER A 218 31.69 7.48 -6.22
N PHE A 219 32.38 6.58 -5.52
CA PHE A 219 33.85 6.55 -5.51
C PHE A 219 34.45 5.92 -6.78
N PHE A 220 33.72 5.02 -7.46
CA PHE A 220 34.19 4.35 -8.69
C PHE A 220 34.00 5.18 -9.97
N PHE A 221 33.19 6.25 -9.92
CA PHE A 221 33.01 7.18 -11.06
C PHE A 221 33.95 8.39 -11.01
N HIS A 222 34.82 8.45 -10.01
CA HIS A 222 35.75 9.55 -9.76
C HIS A 222 37.19 9.05 -9.60
N ILE A 223 37.53 7.98 -10.34
CA ILE A 223 38.87 7.52 -10.72
C ILE A 223 38.85 7.36 -12.24
#